data_AF-D9PUC9-F1
#
_entry.id   AF-D9PUC9-F1
#
_cell.length_a   1.000
_cell.length_b   1.000
_cell.length_c   1.000
_cell.angle_alpha   90.00
_cell.angle_beta   90.00
_cell.angle_gamma   90.00
#
_symmetry.space_group_name_H-M   'P 1'
#
loop_
_entity.id
_entity.type
_entity.pdbx_description
1 polymer ?
#
loop_
_entity_poly.entity_id
_entity_poly.type
_entity_poly.pdbx_seq_one_letter_code
_entity_poly.pdbx_strand_id
1 'polypeptide(L)'
;MGVKLKDIISAEKIRLDDLRGRTVAVDAANSIYQFLSSIRQRDGTPLMDSEGRVTSHLSGILYRTAAVMERDIRMAYVFDGKSHHLKGETVTRRIETRKKSEVEWRRALEEGDIERARKYAVRSSRMSQDIVESSKRLLELLGIPYVQAPGEGEAQASFIVRRGDAWAVASQDYDCLLFGAPRVVRNLTLSGKLEEPEIIELESALRNLSITHEQLVDLALLVGTDFNDGIKGIGARRGLKLIKEKGDVFSVIEEIDGDIGGDPEVLRGIFLEPDVTGDYELRWRKPDRDGVIDFLCGEHGFSEERVMAALKKIEGASFTQKSLEDWF
;
A
#
# COMPACT_ATOMS: atom_id res chain seq x y z
N MET A 1 2.42 -9.89 -4.65
CA MET A 1 3.77 -10.30 -4.23
C MET A 1 4.72 -9.31 -4.89
N GLY A 2 5.02 -8.21 -4.20
CA GLY A 2 5.94 -7.20 -4.71
C GLY A 2 7.36 -7.76 -4.91
N VAL A 3 8.16 -7.02 -5.66
CA VAL A 3 9.50 -7.45 -6.06
C VAL A 3 10.43 -7.69 -4.84
N LYS A 4 11.21 -8.79 -4.87
CA LYS A 4 12.14 -9.15 -3.79
C LYS A 4 13.49 -8.46 -3.93
N LEU A 5 13.56 -7.17 -3.61
CA LEU A 5 14.79 -6.34 -3.72
C LEU A 5 15.56 -6.14 -2.41
N LYS A 6 15.08 -6.70 -1.30
CA LYS A 6 15.67 -6.54 0.05
C LYS A 6 17.17 -6.88 0.15
N ASP A 7 17.68 -7.72 -0.73
CA ASP A 7 19.07 -8.20 -0.67
C ASP A 7 20.08 -7.19 -1.25
N ILE A 8 19.58 -6.15 -1.93
CA ILE A 8 20.38 -5.13 -2.61
C ILE A 8 19.96 -3.69 -2.26
N ILE A 9 18.72 -3.47 -1.82
CA ILE A 9 18.23 -2.18 -1.31
C ILE A 9 18.17 -2.25 0.21
N SER A 10 18.97 -1.41 0.86
CA SER A 10 18.93 -1.21 2.31
C SER A 10 17.97 -0.08 2.68
N ALA A 11 17.20 -0.27 3.75
CA ALA A 11 16.42 0.78 4.37
C ALA A 11 17.18 1.38 5.56
N GLU A 12 17.00 2.67 5.81
CA GLU A 12 17.57 3.39 6.94
C GLU A 12 16.53 3.53 8.04
N LYS A 13 16.91 3.29 9.28
CA LYS A 13 16.02 3.52 10.43
C LYS A 13 15.86 5.00 10.68
N ILE A 14 14.62 5.43 10.84
CA ILE A 14 14.26 6.80 11.23
C ILE A 14 13.43 6.77 12.51
N ARG A 15 13.33 7.91 13.18
CA ARG A 15 12.38 8.09 14.27
C ARG A 15 11.08 8.61 13.68
N LEU A 16 9.97 8.26 14.33
CA LEU A 16 8.66 8.77 13.93
C LEU A 16 8.61 10.31 13.97
N ASP A 17 9.30 10.93 14.92
CA ASP A 17 9.39 12.40 15.04
C ASP A 17 10.10 13.06 13.84
N ASP A 18 10.92 12.31 13.08
CA ASP A 18 11.57 12.83 11.88
C ASP A 18 10.54 13.05 10.73
N LEU A 19 9.34 12.47 10.86
CA LEU A 19 8.20 12.66 9.94
C LEU A 19 7.25 13.79 10.37
N ARG A 20 7.50 14.47 11.50
CA ARG A 20 6.61 15.50 12.02
C ARG A 20 6.35 16.61 11.00
N GLY A 21 5.09 17.01 10.84
CA GLY A 21 4.60 18.00 9.88
C GLY A 21 4.54 17.50 8.43
N ARG A 22 5.02 16.29 8.15
CA ARG A 22 5.01 15.71 6.81
C ARG A 22 3.63 15.14 6.48
N THR A 23 3.33 15.12 5.19
CA THR A 23 2.21 14.37 4.63
C THR A 23 2.73 13.07 4.04
N VAL A 24 2.07 11.95 4.30
CA VAL A 24 2.39 10.65 3.70
C VAL A 24 1.22 10.14 2.88
N ALA A 25 1.52 9.65 1.66
CA ALA A 25 0.55 8.96 0.82
C ALA A 25 0.58 7.48 1.19
N VAL A 26 -0.51 6.96 1.72
CA VAL A 26 -0.60 5.60 2.26
C VAL A 26 -1.15 4.70 1.18
N ASP A 27 -0.42 3.64 0.82
CA ASP A 27 -0.99 2.57 0.02
C ASP A 27 -2.08 1.86 0.86
N ALA A 28 -3.33 2.06 0.44
CA ALA A 28 -4.48 1.55 1.16
C ALA A 28 -4.59 0.04 1.06
N ALA A 29 -4.31 -0.56 -0.11
CA ALA A 29 -4.38 -2.00 -0.29
C ALA A 29 -3.35 -2.70 0.59
N ASN A 30 -2.09 -2.25 0.52
CA ASN A 30 -1.01 -2.76 1.35
C ASN A 30 -1.30 -2.61 2.86
N SER A 31 -1.82 -1.46 3.29
CA SER A 31 -2.17 -1.20 4.68
C SER A 31 -3.37 -2.03 5.17
N ILE A 32 -4.44 -2.12 4.39
CA ILE A 32 -5.63 -2.92 4.73
C ILE A 32 -5.23 -4.40 4.87
N TYR A 33 -4.42 -4.94 3.96
CA TYR A 33 -3.92 -6.30 4.09
C TYR A 33 -3.09 -6.52 5.35
N GLN A 34 -2.24 -5.56 5.71
CA GLN A 34 -1.51 -5.62 6.98
C GLN A 34 -2.47 -5.64 8.17
N PHE A 35 -3.52 -4.83 8.17
CA PHE A 35 -4.50 -4.82 9.25
C PHE A 35 -5.23 -6.16 9.38
N LEU A 36 -5.71 -6.71 8.26
CA LEU A 36 -6.34 -8.04 8.23
C LEU A 36 -5.40 -9.14 8.73
N SER A 37 -4.10 -9.02 8.47
CA SER A 37 -3.10 -10.01 8.87
C SER A 37 -2.69 -9.91 10.34
N SER A 38 -2.58 -8.69 10.87
CA SER A 38 -1.97 -8.41 12.17
C SER A 38 -2.98 -8.17 13.30
N ILE A 39 -4.18 -7.69 12.97
CA ILE A 39 -5.23 -7.38 13.96
C ILE A 39 -6.18 -8.57 14.04
N ARG A 40 -5.88 -9.48 14.97
CA ARG A 40 -6.60 -10.75 15.16
C ARG A 40 -7.12 -10.89 16.59
N GLN A 41 -8.09 -11.77 16.75
CA GLN A 41 -8.53 -12.26 18.04
C GLN A 41 -7.46 -13.15 18.69
N ARG A 42 -7.63 -13.48 19.97
CA ARG A 42 -6.67 -14.31 20.72
C ARG A 42 -6.51 -15.72 20.15
N ASP A 43 -7.56 -16.23 19.53
CA ASP A 43 -7.58 -17.54 18.86
C ASP A 43 -6.95 -17.50 17.45
N GLY A 44 -6.44 -16.34 17.02
CA GLY A 44 -5.83 -16.16 15.72
C GLY A 44 -6.82 -15.86 14.60
N THR A 45 -8.13 -15.89 14.83
CA THR A 45 -9.11 -15.51 13.80
C THR A 45 -9.11 -14.00 13.55
N PRO A 46 -9.54 -13.52 12.36
CA PRO A 46 -9.71 -12.08 12.13
C PRO A 46 -10.63 -11.43 13.16
N LEU A 47 -10.41 -10.14 13.45
CA LEU A 47 -11.36 -9.36 14.24
C LEU A 47 -12.68 -9.25 13.46
N MET A 48 -13.79 -9.59 14.11
CA MET A 48 -15.13 -9.56 13.53
C MET A 48 -16.14 -8.90 14.49
N ASP A 49 -17.26 -8.44 13.93
CA ASP A 49 -18.42 -8.00 14.71
C ASP A 49 -19.40 -9.15 15.01
N SER A 50 -20.52 -8.83 15.68
CA SER A 50 -21.56 -9.80 16.06
C SER A 50 -22.26 -10.48 14.88
N GLU A 51 -22.18 -9.90 13.67
CA GLU A 51 -22.73 -10.48 12.45
C GLU A 51 -21.69 -11.33 11.70
N GLY A 52 -20.47 -11.45 12.23
CA GLY A 52 -19.37 -12.17 11.59
C GLY A 52 -18.71 -11.41 10.44
N ARG A 53 -18.94 -10.09 10.32
CA ARG A 53 -18.26 -9.26 9.33
C ARG A 53 -16.86 -8.94 9.84
N VAL A 54 -15.86 -9.02 8.97
CA VAL A 54 -14.47 -8.69 9.33
C VAL A 54 -14.35 -7.18 9.57
N THR A 55 -13.77 -6.78 10.70
CA THR A 55 -13.61 -5.37 11.12
C THR A 55 -12.15 -4.99 11.39
N SER A 56 -11.21 -5.90 11.06
CA SER A 56 -9.78 -5.71 11.29
C SER A 56 -9.24 -4.48 10.56
N HIS A 57 -9.70 -4.22 9.34
CA HIS A 57 -9.34 -3.03 8.56
C HIS A 57 -9.86 -1.73 9.18
N LEU A 58 -11.11 -1.72 9.70
CA LEU A 58 -11.68 -0.55 10.37
C LEU A 58 -10.90 -0.20 11.64
N SER A 59 -10.57 -1.23 12.43
CA SER A 59 -9.72 -1.09 13.61
C SER A 59 -8.34 -0.55 13.26
N GLY A 60 -7.71 -1.10 12.22
CA GLY A 60 -6.43 -0.63 11.71
C GLY A 60 -6.46 0.84 11.28
N ILE A 61 -7.41 1.19 10.41
CA ILE A 61 -7.59 2.58 9.93
C ILE A 61 -7.80 3.53 11.10
N LEU A 62 -8.72 3.24 12.02
CA LEU A 62 -8.98 4.14 13.15
C LEU A 62 -7.75 4.31 14.04
N TYR A 63 -7.23 3.20 14.60
CA TYR A 63 -6.24 3.29 15.67
C TYR A 63 -4.83 3.59 15.16
N ARG A 64 -4.45 3.10 13.97
CA ARG A 64 -3.13 3.41 13.39
C ARG A 64 -3.08 4.84 12.89
N THR A 65 -4.12 5.30 12.22
CA THR A 65 -4.18 6.70 11.77
C THR A 65 -4.19 7.64 12.96
N ALA A 66 -4.96 7.35 14.01
CA ALA A 66 -4.94 8.14 15.25
C ALA A 66 -3.55 8.20 15.89
N ALA A 67 -2.81 7.09 15.94
CA ALA A 67 -1.47 7.06 16.52
C ALA A 67 -0.43 7.85 15.70
N VAL A 68 -0.51 7.79 14.36
CA VAL A 68 0.38 8.53 13.46
C VAL A 68 0.05 10.02 13.47
N MET A 69 -1.24 10.37 13.37
CA MET A 69 -1.69 11.77 13.39
C MET A 69 -1.43 12.45 14.73
N GLU A 70 -1.48 11.75 15.86
CA GLU A 70 -1.08 12.28 17.18
C GLU A 70 0.36 12.82 17.20
N ARG A 71 1.20 12.42 16.24
CA ARG A 71 2.58 12.90 16.04
C ARG A 71 2.70 14.00 14.98
N ASP A 72 1.57 14.62 14.61
CA ASP A 72 1.50 15.70 13.62
C ASP A 72 1.98 15.24 12.23
N ILE A 73 1.70 13.98 11.89
CA ILE A 73 1.95 13.39 10.57
C ILE A 73 0.61 13.24 9.86
N ARG A 74 0.45 13.88 8.70
CA ARG A 74 -0.79 13.85 7.93
C ARG A 74 -0.81 12.64 7.01
N MET A 75 -1.92 11.90 6.98
CA MET A 75 -2.08 10.71 6.14
C MET A 75 -3.13 10.95 5.07
N ALA A 76 -2.83 10.55 3.84
CA ALA A 76 -3.80 10.49 2.74
C ALA A 76 -3.77 9.08 2.15
N TYR A 77 -4.92 8.40 2.10
CA TYR A 77 -4.99 7.02 1.61
C TYR A 77 -5.12 6.98 0.09
N VAL A 78 -4.50 6.01 -0.57
CA VAL A 78 -4.58 5.81 -2.02
C VAL A 78 -5.07 4.41 -2.29
N PHE A 79 -6.26 4.31 -2.90
CA PHE A 79 -6.91 3.05 -3.23
C PHE A 79 -6.69 2.69 -4.70
N ASP A 80 -6.53 1.40 -4.96
CA ASP A 80 -6.45 0.85 -6.31
C ASP A 80 -7.72 1.11 -7.11
N GLY A 81 -7.53 1.41 -8.39
CA GLY A 81 -8.56 1.52 -9.41
C GLY A 81 -8.89 0.20 -10.09
N LYS A 82 -9.28 0.28 -11.36
CA LYS A 82 -9.57 -0.90 -12.17
C LYS A 82 -8.27 -1.37 -12.80
N SER A 83 -7.71 -2.48 -12.31
CA SER A 83 -6.51 -3.07 -12.92
C SER A 83 -6.74 -3.42 -14.39
N HIS A 84 -5.81 -2.97 -15.25
CA HIS A 84 -5.86 -3.14 -16.70
C HIS A 84 -5.71 -4.61 -17.11
N HIS A 85 -4.96 -5.40 -16.35
CA HIS A 85 -4.67 -6.82 -16.62
C HIS A 85 -5.90 -7.73 -16.53
N LEU A 86 -6.94 -7.32 -15.78
CA LEU A 86 -8.15 -8.11 -15.60
C LEU A 86 -9.11 -8.05 -16.79
N LYS A 87 -8.87 -7.21 -17.81
CA LYS A 87 -9.79 -6.98 -18.94
C LYS A 87 -9.99 -8.20 -19.89
N GLY A 88 -9.19 -9.27 -19.78
CA GLY A 88 -9.23 -10.42 -20.69
C GLY A 88 -10.12 -11.63 -20.33
N GLU A 89 -10.68 -11.73 -19.12
CA GLU A 89 -11.45 -12.92 -18.70
C GLU A 89 -12.99 -12.80 -18.88
N THR A 90 -13.64 -13.90 -19.30
CA THR A 90 -15.11 -13.99 -19.41
C THR A 90 -15.81 -13.90 -18.05
N VAL A 91 -16.99 -13.27 -18.02
CA VAL A 91 -17.78 -13.00 -16.79
C VAL A 91 -18.02 -14.27 -15.95
N THR A 92 -18.27 -15.42 -16.58
CA THR A 92 -18.52 -16.70 -15.90
C THR A 92 -17.27 -17.24 -15.19
N ARG A 93 -16.09 -17.18 -15.82
CA ARG A 93 -14.81 -17.57 -15.18
C ARG A 93 -14.49 -16.68 -14.00
N ARG A 94 -14.76 -15.38 -14.10
CA ARG A 94 -14.60 -14.45 -12.97
C ARG A 94 -15.44 -14.86 -11.76
N ILE A 95 -16.70 -15.28 -11.94
CA ILE A 95 -17.57 -15.70 -10.83
C ILE A 95 -17.05 -16.97 -10.14
N GLU A 96 -16.57 -17.96 -10.90
CA GLU A 96 -16.03 -19.19 -10.33
C GLU A 96 -14.68 -18.98 -9.62
N THR A 97 -13.78 -18.21 -10.23
CA THR A 97 -12.50 -17.84 -9.62
C THR A 97 -12.72 -17.06 -8.32
N ARG A 98 -13.73 -16.18 -8.26
CA ARG A 98 -14.12 -15.43 -7.05
C ARG A 98 -14.55 -16.34 -5.92
N LYS A 99 -15.50 -17.26 -6.17
CA LYS A 99 -16.00 -18.18 -5.15
C LYS A 99 -14.89 -19.08 -4.60
N LYS A 100 -14.04 -19.63 -5.47
CA LYS A 100 -12.90 -20.45 -5.04
C LYS A 100 -11.88 -19.64 -4.24
N SER A 101 -11.57 -18.43 -4.69
CA SER A 101 -10.63 -17.56 -4.01
C SER A 101 -11.16 -17.07 -2.66
N GLU A 102 -12.46 -16.86 -2.51
CA GLU A 102 -13.04 -16.49 -1.22
C GLU A 102 -12.88 -17.60 -0.17
N VAL A 103 -13.12 -18.85 -0.56
CA VAL A 103 -12.92 -20.02 0.32
C VAL A 103 -11.45 -20.16 0.69
N GLU A 104 -10.56 -20.09 -0.29
CA GLU A 104 -9.11 -20.21 -0.07
C GLU A 104 -8.55 -19.03 0.73
N TRP A 105 -9.12 -17.83 0.59
CA TRP A 105 -8.78 -16.66 1.40
C TRP A 105 -9.15 -16.85 2.86
N ARG A 106 -10.38 -17.29 3.17
CA ARG A 106 -10.80 -17.56 4.56
C ARG A 106 -9.94 -18.63 5.18
N ARG A 107 -9.69 -19.71 4.45
CA ARG A 107 -8.82 -20.79 4.89
C ARG A 107 -7.40 -20.30 5.17
N ALA A 108 -6.83 -19.52 4.27
CA ALA A 108 -5.50 -18.93 4.48
C ALA A 108 -5.47 -17.96 5.66
N LEU A 109 -6.55 -17.21 5.89
CA LEU A 109 -6.67 -16.38 7.09
C LEU A 109 -6.73 -17.22 8.36
N GLU A 110 -7.56 -18.27 8.41
CA GLU A 110 -7.67 -19.18 9.56
C GLU A 110 -6.34 -19.90 9.85
N GLU A 111 -5.63 -20.32 8.80
CA GLU A 111 -4.31 -20.96 8.90
C GLU A 111 -3.18 -19.97 9.26
N GLY A 112 -3.46 -18.66 9.28
CA GLY A 112 -2.46 -17.61 9.51
C GLY A 112 -1.48 -17.42 8.35
N ASP A 113 -1.72 -18.03 7.19
CA ASP A 113 -0.90 -17.92 5.98
C ASP A 113 -1.22 -16.60 5.25
N ILE A 114 -0.50 -15.55 5.66
CA ILE A 114 -0.73 -14.18 5.20
C ILE A 114 -0.46 -14.00 3.71
N GLU A 115 0.57 -14.67 3.18
CA GLU A 115 0.96 -14.56 1.78
C GLU A 115 -0.10 -15.17 0.87
N ARG A 116 -0.62 -16.34 1.28
CA ARG A 116 -1.72 -17.01 0.60
C ARG A 116 -3.03 -16.23 0.73
N ALA A 117 -3.31 -15.66 1.89
CA ALA A 117 -4.49 -14.81 2.10
C ALA A 117 -4.45 -13.58 1.18
N ARG A 118 -3.32 -12.85 1.10
CA ARG A 118 -3.18 -11.69 0.19
C ARG A 118 -3.51 -12.08 -1.26
N LYS A 119 -2.94 -13.18 -1.74
CA LYS A 119 -3.14 -13.68 -3.13
C LYS A 119 -4.61 -13.97 -3.44
N TYR A 120 -5.34 -14.57 -2.50
CA TYR A 120 -6.74 -14.95 -2.72
C TYR A 120 -7.74 -13.83 -2.43
N ALA A 121 -7.38 -12.86 -1.57
CA ALA A 121 -8.21 -11.69 -1.31
C ALA A 121 -8.38 -10.82 -2.56
N VAL A 122 -7.28 -10.52 -3.25
CA VAL A 122 -7.27 -9.78 -4.53
C VAL A 122 -8.17 -10.47 -5.57
N ARG A 123 -8.19 -11.81 -5.57
CA ARG A 123 -8.99 -12.62 -6.49
C ARG A 123 -10.47 -12.78 -6.07
N SER A 124 -10.80 -12.54 -4.79
CA SER A 124 -12.16 -12.68 -4.24
C SER A 124 -13.09 -11.51 -4.64
N SER A 125 -12.56 -10.31 -4.85
CA SER A 125 -13.23 -9.07 -5.33
C SER A 125 -14.51 -8.58 -4.61
N ARG A 126 -15.50 -9.42 -4.26
CA ARG A 126 -16.72 -9.02 -3.53
C ARG A 126 -16.42 -8.70 -2.06
N MET A 127 -15.73 -9.61 -1.37
CA MET A 127 -15.23 -9.36 -0.02
C MET A 127 -14.24 -8.19 0.01
N SER A 128 -13.43 -8.06 -1.06
CA SER A 128 -12.54 -6.90 -1.26
C SER A 128 -13.34 -5.60 -1.36
N GLN A 129 -14.49 -5.60 -2.05
CA GLN A 129 -15.31 -4.42 -2.24
C GLN A 129 -15.94 -3.94 -0.92
N ASP A 130 -16.53 -4.84 -0.12
CA ASP A 130 -17.12 -4.44 1.17
C ASP A 130 -16.06 -3.87 2.12
N ILE A 131 -14.87 -4.48 2.16
CA ILE A 131 -13.72 -3.99 2.94
C ILE A 131 -13.27 -2.61 2.44
N VAL A 132 -13.14 -2.42 1.12
CA VAL A 132 -12.70 -1.15 0.52
C VAL A 132 -13.72 -0.04 0.76
N GLU A 133 -15.01 -0.29 0.53
CA GLU A 133 -16.06 0.72 0.67
C GLU A 133 -16.28 1.08 2.15
N SER A 134 -16.28 0.11 3.06
CA SER A 134 -16.32 0.40 4.50
C SER A 134 -15.06 1.13 5.00
N SER A 135 -13.89 0.85 4.43
CA SER A 135 -12.64 1.61 4.69
C SER A 135 -12.78 3.07 4.24
N LYS A 136 -13.27 3.30 3.01
CA LYS A 136 -13.48 4.66 2.48
C LYS A 136 -14.51 5.41 3.31
N ARG A 137 -15.66 4.79 3.63
CA ARG A 137 -16.69 5.38 4.50
C ARG A 137 -16.09 5.81 5.84
N LEU A 138 -15.26 4.99 6.46
CA LEU A 138 -14.58 5.37 7.70
C LEU A 138 -13.66 6.57 7.50
N LEU A 139 -12.84 6.60 6.44
CA LEU A 139 -11.94 7.72 6.17
C LEU A 139 -12.70 9.04 5.94
N GLU A 140 -13.84 8.98 5.23
CA GLU A 140 -14.73 10.14 5.03
C GLU A 140 -15.25 10.68 6.35
N LEU A 141 -15.78 9.78 7.20
CA LEU A 141 -16.28 10.13 8.54
C LEU A 141 -15.16 10.68 9.44
N LEU A 142 -13.93 10.16 9.31
CA LEU A 142 -12.77 10.69 10.03
C LEU A 142 -12.24 12.01 9.45
N GLY A 143 -12.76 12.48 8.31
CA GLY A 143 -12.25 13.68 7.64
C GLY A 143 -10.84 13.50 7.05
N ILE A 144 -10.43 12.28 6.75
CA ILE A 144 -9.12 11.95 6.18
C ILE A 144 -9.28 11.78 4.66
N PRO A 145 -8.49 12.50 3.83
CA PRO A 145 -8.61 12.38 2.39
C PRO A 145 -8.17 11.00 1.91
N TYR A 146 -8.85 10.51 0.88
CA TYR A 146 -8.36 9.41 0.08
C TYR A 146 -8.44 9.73 -1.42
N VAL A 147 -7.60 9.06 -2.19
CA VAL A 147 -7.53 9.16 -3.65
C VAL A 147 -7.89 7.81 -4.26
N GLN A 148 -8.74 7.84 -5.27
CA GLN A 148 -9.06 6.67 -6.09
C GLN A 148 -8.13 6.69 -7.31
N ALA A 149 -7.16 5.78 -7.36
CA ALA A 149 -6.29 5.63 -8.54
C ALA A 149 -7.10 5.17 -9.75
N PRO A 150 -6.69 5.51 -10.99
CA PRO A 150 -7.29 4.94 -12.20
C PRO A 150 -6.80 3.50 -12.43
N GLY A 151 -5.52 3.23 -12.14
CA GLY A 151 -4.87 1.91 -12.15
C GLY A 151 -4.42 1.46 -10.76
N GLU A 152 -3.11 1.28 -10.58
CA GLU A 152 -2.52 0.78 -9.33
C GLU A 152 -2.37 1.91 -8.30
N GLY A 153 -2.74 1.64 -7.03
CA GLY A 153 -2.68 2.61 -5.93
C GLY A 153 -1.24 3.03 -5.61
N GLU A 154 -0.29 2.10 -5.67
CA GLU A 154 1.15 2.40 -5.47
C GLU A 154 1.70 3.34 -6.52
N ALA A 155 1.27 3.20 -7.78
CA ALA A 155 1.67 4.09 -8.85
C ALA A 155 1.13 5.50 -8.62
N GLN A 156 -0.15 5.61 -8.24
CA GLN A 156 -0.78 6.88 -7.91
C GLN A 156 -0.14 7.54 -6.67
N ALA A 157 0.16 6.76 -5.63
CA ALA A 157 0.86 7.26 -4.43
C ALA A 157 2.27 7.76 -4.77
N SER A 158 3.01 7.02 -5.60
CA SER A 158 4.32 7.40 -6.10
C SER A 158 4.25 8.69 -6.94
N PHE A 159 3.22 8.85 -7.75
CA PHE A 159 2.94 10.08 -8.50
C PHE A 159 2.67 11.28 -7.58
N ILE A 160 1.82 11.14 -6.57
CA ILE A 160 1.54 12.18 -5.56
C ILE A 160 2.84 12.67 -4.89
N VAL A 161 3.73 11.74 -4.52
CA VAL A 161 4.99 12.08 -3.87
C VAL A 161 5.99 12.73 -4.83
N ARG A 162 6.09 12.25 -6.08
CA ARG A 162 6.92 12.90 -7.12
C ARG A 162 6.48 14.33 -7.42
N ARG A 163 5.17 14.58 -7.41
CA ARG A 163 4.60 15.91 -7.63
C ARG A 163 4.86 16.88 -6.46
N GLY A 164 5.20 16.34 -5.28
CA GLY A 164 5.46 17.11 -4.07
C GLY A 164 4.23 17.33 -3.18
N ASP A 165 3.09 16.72 -3.52
CA ASP A 165 1.83 16.87 -2.78
C ASP A 165 1.83 16.02 -1.47
N ALA A 166 2.72 15.02 -1.41
CA ALA A 166 3.09 14.29 -0.20
C ALA A 166 4.61 14.08 -0.14
N TRP A 167 5.15 13.80 1.05
CA TRP A 167 6.59 13.70 1.28
C TRP A 167 7.17 12.30 1.01
N ALA A 168 6.40 11.26 1.33
CA ALA A 168 6.77 9.86 1.10
C ALA A 168 5.53 8.97 0.90
N VAL A 169 5.73 7.82 0.27
CA VAL A 169 4.73 6.75 0.22
C VAL A 169 4.88 5.88 1.46
N ALA A 170 3.80 5.57 2.17
CA ALA A 170 3.79 4.58 3.23
C ALA A 170 3.33 3.22 2.68
N SER A 171 4.27 2.30 2.47
CA SER A 171 4.02 0.94 1.95
C SER A 171 5.10 -0.03 2.45
N GLN A 172 4.78 -1.33 2.45
CA GLN A 172 5.74 -2.43 2.66
C GLN A 172 6.31 -3.00 1.36
N ASP A 173 5.79 -2.61 0.21
CA ASP A 173 6.22 -3.16 -1.06
C ASP A 173 7.29 -2.26 -1.71
N TYR A 174 8.19 -2.88 -2.48
CA TYR A 174 9.27 -2.17 -3.18
C TYR A 174 8.77 -1.57 -4.51
N ASP A 175 7.58 -1.95 -4.95
CA ASP A 175 6.99 -1.57 -6.23
C ASP A 175 6.79 -0.05 -6.32
N CYS A 176 6.54 0.63 -5.19
CA CYS A 176 6.57 2.09 -5.10
C CYS A 176 7.89 2.70 -5.63
N LEU A 177 9.04 2.08 -5.39
CA LEU A 177 10.33 2.54 -5.94
C LEU A 177 10.40 2.32 -7.46
N LEU A 178 9.81 1.23 -7.96
CA LEU A 178 9.72 0.94 -9.39
C LEU A 178 8.81 1.95 -10.10
N PHE A 179 7.73 2.37 -9.46
CA PHE A 179 6.90 3.49 -9.90
C PHE A 179 7.54 4.85 -9.65
N GLY A 180 8.79 4.91 -9.19
CA GLY A 180 9.56 6.15 -9.09
C GLY A 180 9.28 7.00 -7.84
N ALA A 181 8.70 6.43 -6.77
CA ALA A 181 8.55 7.14 -5.50
C ALA A 181 9.92 7.60 -4.97
N PRO A 182 10.15 8.92 -4.76
CA PRO A 182 11.41 9.43 -4.23
C PRO A 182 11.73 8.87 -2.85
N ARG A 183 10.69 8.64 -2.03
CA ARG A 183 10.79 8.17 -0.64
C ARG A 183 9.68 7.17 -0.34
N VAL A 184 10.05 6.04 0.24
CA VAL A 184 9.13 5.03 0.76
C VAL A 184 9.41 4.84 2.25
N VAL A 185 8.40 5.05 3.08
CA VAL A 185 8.44 4.79 4.53
C VAL A 185 7.76 3.44 4.80
N ARG A 186 8.50 2.53 5.42
CA ARG A 186 8.02 1.23 5.87
C ARG A 186 7.73 1.27 7.37
N ASN A 187 6.97 0.30 7.84
CA ASN A 187 6.60 0.06 9.25
C ASN A 187 5.77 1.16 9.91
N LEU A 188 5.28 2.15 9.16
CA LEU A 188 4.48 3.25 9.70
C LEU A 188 3.14 2.78 10.31
N THR A 189 2.53 1.74 9.74
CA THR A 189 1.18 1.27 10.10
C THR A 189 1.16 -0.15 10.73
N LEU A 190 2.32 -0.80 10.90
CA LEU A 190 2.39 -2.23 11.24
C LEU A 190 2.00 -2.57 12.69
N SER A 191 2.38 -1.76 13.69
CA SER A 191 2.33 -2.20 15.10
C SER A 191 1.71 -1.17 16.06
N GLY A 192 1.14 -1.66 17.18
CA GLY A 192 0.53 -0.83 18.24
C GLY A 192 1.56 -0.23 19.20
N LYS A 193 2.79 -0.75 19.16
CA LYS A 193 3.99 -0.13 19.69
C LYS A 193 4.76 0.31 18.45
N LEU A 194 4.66 1.58 18.09
CA LEU A 194 5.34 2.18 16.93
C LEU A 194 6.78 1.63 16.84
N GLU A 195 7.00 0.66 15.96
CA GLU A 195 8.36 0.21 15.64
C GLU A 195 9.08 1.37 14.95
N GLU A 196 10.41 1.39 15.02
CA GLU A 196 11.21 2.40 14.33
C GLU A 196 10.90 2.32 12.82
N PRO A 197 10.26 3.34 12.23
CA PRO A 197 9.98 3.33 10.80
C PRO A 197 11.29 3.25 10.03
N GLU A 198 11.23 2.66 8.85
CA GLU A 198 12.37 2.61 7.95
C GLU A 198 12.07 3.46 6.73
N ILE A 199 13.09 4.14 6.20
CA ILE A 199 12.99 4.90 4.97
C ILE A 199 13.90 4.32 3.89
N ILE A 200 13.39 4.31 2.67
CA ILE A 200 14.18 4.06 1.48
C ILE A 200 14.05 5.30 0.60
N GLU A 201 15.18 5.91 0.27
CA GLU A 201 15.26 6.99 -0.71
C GLU A 201 15.73 6.44 -2.06
N LEU A 202 14.92 6.64 -3.11
CA LEU A 202 15.17 6.07 -4.42
C LEU A 202 16.52 6.51 -4.98
N GLU A 203 16.85 7.80 -4.90
CA GLU A 203 18.14 8.28 -5.41
C GLU A 203 19.34 7.67 -4.69
N SER A 204 19.27 7.51 -3.37
CA SER A 204 20.33 6.88 -2.58
C SER A 204 20.48 5.40 -2.96
N ALA A 205 19.36 4.69 -3.14
CA ALA A 205 19.38 3.32 -3.64
C ALA A 205 20.01 3.21 -5.04
N LEU A 206 19.60 4.06 -5.98
CA LEU A 206 20.14 4.08 -7.35
C LEU A 206 21.64 4.40 -7.37
N ARG A 207 22.09 5.39 -6.60
CA ARG A 207 23.52 5.72 -6.46
C ARG A 207 24.33 4.55 -5.91
N ASN A 208 23.85 3.91 -4.85
CA ASN A 208 24.53 2.78 -4.21
C ASN A 208 24.64 1.57 -5.15
N LEU A 209 23.62 1.35 -5.97
CA LEU A 209 23.60 0.28 -6.97
C LEU A 209 24.37 0.65 -8.25
N SER A 210 24.58 1.95 -8.49
CA SER A 210 25.12 2.52 -9.73
C SER A 210 24.31 2.12 -10.97
N ILE A 211 22.99 2.29 -10.89
CA ILE A 211 22.03 2.02 -11.97
C ILE A 211 21.03 3.17 -12.10
N THR A 212 20.37 3.28 -13.24
CA THR A 212 19.26 4.23 -13.45
C THR A 212 17.94 3.68 -12.91
N HIS A 213 16.90 4.53 -12.86
CA HIS A 213 15.56 4.10 -12.46
C HIS A 213 14.98 3.08 -13.45
N GLU A 214 15.21 3.29 -14.75
CA GLU A 214 14.84 2.34 -15.80
C GLU A 214 15.53 1.00 -15.62
N GLN A 215 16.82 1.00 -15.28
CA GLN A 215 17.57 -0.22 -14.98
C GLN A 215 17.10 -0.92 -13.70
N LEU A 216 16.58 -0.18 -12.73
CA LEU A 216 15.94 -0.77 -11.55
C LEU A 216 14.63 -1.48 -11.92
N VAL A 217 13.84 -0.92 -12.85
CA VAL A 217 12.64 -1.58 -13.40
C VAL A 217 13.04 -2.84 -14.18
N ASP A 218 14.01 -2.73 -15.09
CA ASP A 218 14.52 -3.87 -15.87
C ASP A 218 15.03 -5.00 -14.95
N LEU A 219 15.76 -4.64 -13.90
CA LEU A 219 16.18 -5.56 -12.86
C LEU A 219 14.99 -6.26 -12.19
N ALA A 220 13.94 -5.52 -11.83
CA ALA A 220 12.76 -6.09 -11.21
C ALA A 220 12.04 -7.07 -12.15
N LEU A 221 11.96 -6.78 -13.45
CA LEU A 221 11.37 -7.68 -14.44
C LEU A 221 12.16 -8.99 -14.57
N LEU A 222 13.49 -8.95 -14.50
CA LEU A 222 14.32 -10.16 -14.50
C LEU A 222 14.10 -11.03 -13.25
N VAL A 223 13.89 -10.40 -12.09
CA VAL A 223 13.65 -11.09 -10.80
C VAL A 223 12.23 -11.65 -10.71
N GLY A 224 11.27 -10.97 -11.33
CA GLY A 224 9.84 -11.25 -11.24
C GLY A 224 9.11 -10.20 -10.41
N THR A 225 7.95 -9.80 -10.91
CA THR A 225 7.06 -8.79 -10.30
C THR A 225 5.65 -9.37 -10.16
N ASP A 226 4.68 -8.58 -9.71
CA ASP A 226 3.28 -8.99 -9.77
C ASP A 226 2.72 -9.10 -11.20
N PHE A 227 3.43 -8.57 -12.20
CA PHE A 227 3.00 -8.56 -13.60
C PHE A 227 3.67 -9.63 -14.46
N ASN A 228 4.75 -10.26 -13.98
CA ASN A 228 5.52 -11.23 -14.75
C ASN A 228 6.28 -12.22 -13.84
N ASP A 229 6.50 -13.44 -14.32
CA ASP A 229 7.10 -14.51 -13.53
C ASP A 229 8.61 -14.30 -13.26
N GLY A 230 9.27 -13.49 -14.09
CA GLY A 230 10.72 -13.31 -14.09
C GLY A 230 11.46 -14.53 -14.63
N ILE A 231 12.79 -14.48 -14.58
CA ILE A 231 13.64 -15.58 -15.11
C ILE A 231 14.07 -16.49 -13.98
N LYS A 232 13.73 -17.78 -14.10
CA LYS A 232 14.09 -18.80 -13.10
C LYS A 232 15.59 -18.81 -12.83
N GLY A 233 15.97 -18.64 -11.56
CA GLY A 233 17.36 -18.64 -11.11
C GLY A 233 18.06 -17.28 -11.18
N ILE A 234 17.33 -16.21 -11.54
CA ILE A 234 17.79 -14.83 -11.44
C ILE A 234 17.14 -14.17 -10.22
N GLY A 235 17.94 -13.97 -9.16
CA GLY A 235 17.56 -13.14 -8.01
C GLY A 235 18.22 -11.77 -8.07
N ALA A 236 17.84 -10.87 -7.15
CA ALA A 236 18.24 -9.45 -7.17
C ALA A 236 19.75 -9.20 -7.40
N ARG A 237 20.63 -9.95 -6.74
CA ARG A 237 22.09 -9.81 -6.91
C ARG A 237 22.57 -10.22 -8.31
N ARG A 238 22.04 -11.34 -8.83
CA ARG A 238 22.41 -11.83 -10.17
C ARG A 238 21.83 -10.94 -11.25
N GLY A 239 20.57 -10.53 -11.10
CA GLY A 239 19.92 -9.58 -11.99
C GLY A 239 20.70 -8.27 -12.06
N LEU A 240 21.11 -7.72 -10.90
CA LEU A 240 21.86 -6.47 -10.85
C LEU A 240 23.18 -6.58 -11.64
N LYS A 241 23.90 -7.70 -11.47
CA LYS A 241 25.12 -7.96 -12.24
C LYS A 241 24.84 -7.96 -13.75
N LEU A 242 23.79 -8.67 -14.19
CA LEU A 242 23.42 -8.75 -15.61
C LEU A 242 23.04 -7.37 -16.16
N ILE A 243 22.21 -6.59 -15.46
CA ILE A 243 21.83 -5.24 -15.88
C ILE A 243 23.05 -4.31 -15.98
N LYS A 244 24.00 -4.39 -15.04
CA LYS A 244 25.22 -3.58 -15.11
C LYS A 244 26.15 -3.99 -16.26
N GLU A 245 26.15 -5.27 -16.65
CA GLU A 245 26.96 -5.78 -17.75
C GLU A 245 26.32 -5.53 -19.13
N LYS A 246 25.00 -5.58 -19.22
CA LYS A 246 24.26 -5.61 -20.49
C LYS A 246 23.44 -4.35 -20.77
N GLY A 247 23.23 -3.50 -19.76
CA GLY A 247 22.55 -2.22 -19.90
C GLY A 247 21.05 -2.30 -19.63
N ASP A 248 20.33 -3.25 -20.24
CA ASP A 248 18.87 -3.35 -20.18
C ASP A 248 18.35 -4.79 -20.18
N VAL A 249 17.04 -4.95 -19.89
CA VAL A 249 16.37 -6.25 -19.84
C VAL A 249 16.37 -6.97 -21.20
N PHE A 250 16.29 -6.23 -22.32
CA PHE A 250 16.21 -6.77 -23.68
C PHE A 250 17.50 -7.52 -24.04
N SER A 251 18.63 -6.87 -23.81
CA SER A 251 19.96 -7.41 -24.07
C SER A 251 20.25 -8.64 -23.20
N VAL A 252 19.77 -8.64 -21.96
CA VAL A 252 19.89 -9.81 -21.06
C VAL A 252 19.07 -10.99 -21.59
N ILE A 253 17.81 -10.75 -21.97
CA ILE A 253 16.91 -11.78 -22.50
C ILE A 253 17.48 -12.42 -23.76
N GLU A 254 17.98 -11.61 -24.70
CA GLU A 254 18.53 -12.08 -25.97
C GLU A 254 19.74 -13.01 -25.77
N GLU A 255 20.64 -12.67 -24.84
CA GLU A 255 21.85 -13.46 -24.59
C GLU A 255 21.58 -14.81 -23.92
N ILE A 256 20.66 -14.83 -22.96
CA ILE A 256 20.40 -16.05 -22.16
C ILE A 256 19.21 -16.85 -22.66
N ASP A 257 18.61 -16.42 -23.78
CA ASP A 257 17.36 -16.98 -24.35
C ASP A 257 16.27 -17.10 -23.27
N GLY A 258 16.09 -16.00 -22.52
CA GLY A 258 15.29 -15.97 -21.30
C GLY A 258 13.86 -15.50 -21.51
N ASP A 259 12.88 -16.24 -21.00
CA ASP A 259 11.48 -15.81 -20.96
C ASP A 259 11.14 -15.20 -19.60
N ILE A 260 10.73 -13.92 -19.58
CA ILE A 260 10.30 -13.22 -18.36
C ILE A 260 8.79 -13.39 -18.08
N GLY A 261 8.05 -14.08 -18.95
CA GLY A 261 6.61 -14.31 -18.81
C GLY A 261 5.74 -13.17 -19.36
N GLY A 262 6.18 -12.48 -20.41
CA GLY A 262 5.45 -11.40 -21.05
C GLY A 262 6.31 -10.53 -21.97
N ASP A 263 5.68 -9.59 -22.66
CA ASP A 263 6.37 -8.61 -23.51
C ASP A 263 7.15 -7.59 -22.65
N PRO A 264 8.49 -7.51 -22.75
CA PRO A 264 9.30 -6.62 -21.91
C PRO A 264 8.98 -5.14 -22.10
N GLU A 265 8.61 -4.69 -23.31
CA GLU A 265 8.22 -3.29 -23.56
C GLU A 265 6.93 -2.94 -22.81
N VAL A 266 5.92 -3.80 -22.92
CA VAL A 266 4.64 -3.61 -22.23
C VAL A 266 4.83 -3.64 -20.72
N LEU A 267 5.61 -4.60 -20.21
CA LEU A 267 5.87 -4.75 -18.77
C LEU A 267 6.64 -3.58 -18.19
N ARG A 268 7.63 -3.06 -18.92
CA ARG A 268 8.39 -1.86 -18.54
C ARG A 268 7.49 -0.62 -18.53
N GLY A 269 6.59 -0.51 -19.50
CA GLY A 269 5.59 0.56 -19.59
C GLY A 269 4.68 0.65 -18.37
N ILE A 270 4.32 -0.47 -17.74
CA ILE A 270 3.50 -0.47 -16.51
C ILE A 270 4.13 0.42 -15.42
N PHE A 271 5.44 0.33 -15.23
CA PHE A 271 6.16 1.03 -14.16
C PHE A 271 6.61 2.43 -14.56
N LEU A 272 7.07 2.60 -15.81
CA LEU A 272 7.62 3.87 -16.29
C LEU A 272 6.54 4.84 -16.79
N GLU A 273 5.43 4.33 -17.31
CA GLU A 273 4.30 5.10 -17.83
C GLU A 273 2.96 4.65 -17.19
N PRO A 274 2.86 4.65 -15.85
CA PRO A 274 1.66 4.15 -15.19
C PRO A 274 0.45 5.06 -15.45
N ASP A 275 -0.73 4.45 -15.50
CA ASP A 275 -2.00 5.18 -15.51
C ASP A 275 -2.23 5.83 -14.13
N VAL A 276 -2.05 7.14 -14.07
CA VAL A 276 -2.19 7.99 -12.88
C VAL A 276 -2.96 9.27 -13.22
N THR A 277 -3.63 9.85 -12.23
CA THR A 277 -4.40 11.08 -12.38
C THR A 277 -3.82 12.22 -11.55
N GLY A 278 -3.87 13.44 -12.09
CA GLY A 278 -3.64 14.68 -11.35
C GLY A 278 -4.91 15.29 -10.74
N ASP A 279 -6.08 14.69 -11.03
CA ASP A 279 -7.39 15.11 -10.55
C ASP A 279 -7.69 14.46 -9.20
N TYR A 280 -7.18 15.06 -8.14
CA TYR A 280 -7.44 14.70 -6.75
C TYR A 280 -7.27 15.92 -5.83
N GLU A 281 -7.84 15.85 -4.62
CA GLU A 281 -7.67 16.87 -3.59
C GLU A 281 -7.25 16.21 -2.27
N LEU A 282 -6.14 16.67 -1.68
CA LEU A 282 -5.71 16.25 -0.35
C LEU A 282 -6.19 17.27 0.69
N ARG A 283 -7.42 17.08 1.17
CA ARG A 283 -8.03 17.96 2.16
C ARG A 283 -8.50 17.21 3.40
N TRP A 284 -7.83 17.48 4.52
CA TRP A 284 -8.24 17.04 5.85
C TRP A 284 -9.36 17.93 6.38
N ARG A 285 -10.35 17.30 7.00
CA ARG A 285 -11.55 17.94 7.56
C ARG A 285 -11.67 17.57 9.03
N LYS A 286 -12.64 18.20 9.71
CA LYS A 286 -13.03 17.76 11.06
C LYS A 286 -13.70 16.39 10.95
N PRO A 287 -13.39 15.43 11.83
CA PRO A 287 -14.16 14.18 11.92
C PRO A 287 -15.64 14.45 12.24
N ASP A 288 -16.51 13.71 11.59
CA ASP A 288 -17.93 13.57 11.95
C ASP A 288 -18.03 12.60 13.15
N ARG A 289 -17.99 13.15 14.37
CA ARG A 289 -17.96 12.34 15.59
C ARG A 289 -19.15 11.40 15.70
N ASP A 290 -20.35 11.93 15.48
CA ASP A 290 -21.59 11.16 15.65
C ASP A 290 -21.65 10.06 14.59
N GLY A 291 -21.32 10.38 13.34
CA GLY A 291 -21.23 9.38 12.26
C GLY A 291 -20.18 8.29 12.51
N VAL A 292 -19.03 8.62 13.09
CA VAL A 292 -18.01 7.61 13.46
C VAL A 292 -18.51 6.70 14.58
N ILE A 293 -19.18 7.24 15.61
CA ILE A 293 -19.75 6.44 16.72
C ILE A 293 -20.85 5.52 16.19
N ASP A 294 -21.79 6.06 15.42
CA ASP A 294 -22.88 5.27 14.84
C ASP A 294 -22.32 4.14 13.97
N PHE A 295 -21.35 4.43 13.11
CA PHE A 295 -20.76 3.44 12.23
C PHE A 295 -19.95 2.38 12.98
N LEU A 296 -19.02 2.78 13.86
CA LEU A 296 -18.13 1.81 14.50
C LEU A 296 -18.75 1.14 15.71
N CYS A 297 -19.40 1.90 16.59
CA CYS A 297 -19.99 1.38 17.82
C CYS A 297 -21.37 0.79 17.58
N GLY A 298 -22.21 1.51 16.84
CA GLY A 298 -23.56 1.08 16.51
C GLY A 298 -23.58 -0.11 15.54
N GLU A 299 -22.99 0.04 14.35
CA GLU A 299 -23.04 -1.02 13.33
C GLU A 299 -22.02 -2.15 13.60
N HIS A 300 -20.80 -1.84 14.05
CA HIS A 300 -19.69 -2.80 14.12
C HIS A 300 -19.24 -3.20 15.53
N GLY A 301 -19.95 -2.76 16.59
CA GLY A 301 -19.73 -3.21 17.97
C GLY A 301 -18.40 -2.77 18.60
N PHE A 302 -17.79 -1.67 18.14
CA PHE A 302 -16.60 -1.11 18.76
C PHE A 302 -16.91 -0.45 20.12
N SER A 303 -15.94 -0.44 21.03
CA SER A 303 -16.04 0.27 22.30
C SER A 303 -16.04 1.79 22.08
N GLU A 304 -17.13 2.45 22.45
CA GLU A 304 -17.30 3.90 22.34
C GLU A 304 -16.19 4.68 23.05
N GLU A 305 -15.82 4.28 24.28
CA GLU A 305 -14.71 4.88 25.02
C GLU A 305 -13.40 4.87 24.21
N ARG A 306 -13.08 3.74 23.56
CA ARG A 306 -11.86 3.60 22.76
C ARG A 306 -11.93 4.38 21.45
N VAL A 307 -13.10 4.41 20.81
CA VAL A 307 -13.33 5.19 19.59
C VAL A 307 -13.17 6.69 19.87
N MET A 308 -13.75 7.18 20.97
CA MET A 308 -13.63 8.57 21.40
C MET A 308 -12.19 8.96 21.72
N ALA A 309 -11.42 8.08 22.36
CA ALA A 309 -10.01 8.32 22.61
C ALA A 309 -9.19 8.45 21.31
N ALA A 310 -9.51 7.66 20.28
CA ALA A 310 -8.87 7.75 18.96
C ALA A 310 -9.28 9.03 18.21
N LEU A 311 -10.56 9.39 18.23
CA LEU A 311 -11.07 10.63 17.62
C LEU A 311 -10.36 11.86 18.18
N LYS A 312 -10.20 11.94 19.52
CA LYS A 312 -9.50 13.06 20.16
C LYS A 312 -8.07 13.26 19.63
N LYS A 313 -7.37 12.16 19.31
CA LYS A 313 -6.01 12.22 18.73
C LYS A 313 -6.02 12.76 17.30
N ILE A 314 -6.96 12.30 16.48
CA ILE A 314 -7.12 12.74 15.09
C ILE A 314 -7.47 14.22 15.03
N GLU A 315 -8.38 14.67 15.89
CA GLU A 315 -8.79 16.08 15.97
C GLU A 315 -7.64 17.00 16.38
N GLY A 316 -6.87 16.63 17.41
CA GLY A 316 -5.73 17.43 17.86
C GLY A 316 -4.70 17.70 16.76
N ALA A 317 -4.60 16.79 15.78
CA ALA A 317 -3.69 16.89 14.64
C ALA A 317 -4.28 17.66 13.44
N SER A 318 -5.61 17.63 13.26
CA SER A 318 -6.27 18.27 12.11
C SER A 318 -6.30 19.81 12.21
N PHE A 319 -6.03 20.38 13.40
CA PHE A 319 -6.09 21.82 13.68
C PHE A 319 -4.74 22.55 13.78
N THR A 320 -3.61 21.87 13.59
CA THR A 320 -2.29 22.52 13.39
C THR A 320 -2.10 23.04 11.97
N GLN A 321 -3.20 23.28 11.24
CA GLN A 321 -3.19 24.11 10.04
C GLN A 321 -2.72 25.49 10.48
N LYS A 322 -1.41 25.77 10.34
CA LYS A 322 -0.82 27.09 10.59
C LYS A 322 -1.75 28.12 9.98
N SER A 323 -2.43 28.89 10.82
CA SER A 323 -3.17 30.04 10.36
C SER A 323 -2.15 30.97 9.68
N LEU A 324 -2.60 31.70 8.67
CA LEU A 324 -1.83 32.76 8.03
C LEU A 324 -1.26 33.80 9.01
N GLU A 325 -1.69 33.77 10.28
CA GLU A 325 -1.21 34.61 11.37
C GLU A 325 0.19 34.23 11.87
N ASP A 326 0.69 33.02 11.61
CA ASP A 326 2.08 32.65 11.96
C ASP A 326 3.13 33.14 10.95
N TRP A 327 2.70 33.87 9.91
CA TRP A 327 3.56 34.42 8.85
C TRP A 327 3.63 35.96 8.84
N PHE A 328 2.89 36.66 9.71
CA PHE A 328 2.86 38.12 9.79
C PHE A 328 3.23 38.67 11.16
#